data_AF-A0A7W2RBT2-F1
#
_entry.id   AF-A0A7W2RBT2-F1
#
_cell.length_a   1.000
_cell.length_b   1.000
_cell.length_c   1.000
_cell.angle_alpha   90.00
_cell.angle_beta   90.00
_cell.angle_gamma   90.00
#
_symmetry.space_group_name_H-M   'P 1'
#
loop_
_entity.id
_entity.type
_entity.pdbx_description
1 polymer ?
#
loop_
_entity_poly.entity_id
_entity_poly.type
_entity_poly.pdbx_seq_one_letter_code
_entity_poly.pdbx_strand_id
1 'polypeptide(L)' 'MIDTLLTAFALVLIIEGLVPALFPNKWQNYLIKLTQQPTSSIRNIGMSLLFFGVIILWLVSK' A
#
# COMPACT_ATOMS: atom_id res chain seq x y z
N MET A 1 -7.59 -21.20 -6.79
CA MET A 1 -6.34 -20.42 -6.92
C MET A 1 -6.60 -19.03 -7.49
N ILE A 2 -7.35 -18.92 -8.60
CA ILE A 2 -7.73 -17.62 -9.18
C ILE A 2 -8.67 -16.85 -8.25
N ASP A 3 -9.62 -17.51 -7.59
CA ASP A 3 -10.57 -16.87 -6.67
C ASP A 3 -9.86 -16.22 -5.47
N THR A 4 -8.83 -16.87 -4.93
CA THR A 4 -8.00 -16.34 -3.83
C THR A 4 -7.24 -15.09 -4.28
N LEU A 5 -6.68 -15.10 -5.50
CA LEU A 5 -6.00 -13.94 -6.07
C LEU A 5 -6.97 -12.78 -6.30
N LEU A 6 -8.15 -13.05 -6.86
CA LEU A 6 -9.21 -12.05 -7.06
C LEU A 6 -9.69 -11.47 -5.73
N THR A 7 -9.82 -12.30 -4.70
CA THR A 7 -10.22 -11.86 -3.35
C THR A 7 -9.15 -10.96 -2.73
N ALA A 8 -7.88 -11.35 -2.80
CA ALA A 8 -6.78 -10.52 -2.31
C ALA A 8 -6.70 -9.18 -3.06
N PHE A 9 -6.90 -9.19 -4.38
CA PHE A 9 -6.93 -7.98 -5.20
C PHE A 9 -8.12 -7.07 -4.83
N ALA A 10 -9.32 -7.64 -4.65
CA ALA A 10 -10.49 -6.89 -4.22
C ALA A 10 -10.28 -6.22 -2.85
N LEU A 11 -9.66 -6.92 -1.89
CA LEU A 11 -9.34 -6.36 -0.58
C LEU A 11 -8.36 -5.18 -0.67
N VAL A 12 -7.31 -5.28 -1.49
CA VAL A 12 -6.38 -4.17 -1.73
C VAL A 12 -7.11 -2.96 -2.28
N LEU A 13 -7.99 -3.14 -3.27
CA LEU A 13 -8.77 -2.03 -3.84
C LEU A 13 -9.70 -1.37 -2.82
N ILE A 14 -10.37 -2.17 -1.98
CA ILE A 14 -11.25 -1.64 -0.92
C ILE A 14 -10.41 -0.84 0.07
N ILE A 15 -9.30 -1.39 0.56
CA ILE A 15 -8.46 -0.74 1.58
C ILE A 15 -7.85 0.56 1.05
N GLU A 16 -7.26 0.53 -0.15
CA GLU A 16 -6.69 1.71 -0.80
C GLU A 16 -7.76 2.77 -1.12
N GLY A 17 -8.98 2.35 -1.48
CA GLY A 17 -10.09 3.25 -1.79
C GLY A 17 -10.76 3.88 -0.58
N LEU A 18 -10.64 3.31 0.63
CA LEU A 18 -11.31 3.81 1.83
C LEU A 18 -10.84 5.21 2.22
N VAL A 19 -9.53 5.46 2.22
CA VAL A 19 -8.95 6.75 2.62
C VAL A 19 -9.37 7.90 1.70
N PRO A 20 -9.26 7.80 0.35
CA PRO A 20 -9.73 8.86 -0.54
C PRO A 20 -11.26 9.03 -0.52
N ALA A 21 -12.03 7.95 -0.31
CA ALA A 21 -13.49 8.03 -0.24
C ALA A 21 -14.00 8.70 1.04
N LEU A 22 -13.43 8.36 2.20
CA LEU A 22 -13.87 8.88 3.50
C LEU A 22 -13.21 10.21 3.88
N PHE A 23 -11.95 10.43 3.48
CA PHE A 23 -11.16 11.60 3.89
C PHE A 23 -10.40 12.25 2.72
N PRO A 24 -11.09 12.75 1.68
CA PRO A 24 -10.46 13.25 0.45
C PRO A 24 -9.46 14.39 0.70
N ASN A 25 -9.78 15.33 1.58
CA ASN A 25 -8.90 16.47 1.89
C ASN A 25 -7.61 16.02 2.61
N LYS A 26 -7.71 15.04 3.52
CA LYS A 26 -6.53 14.50 4.22
C LYS A 26 -5.64 13.72 3.24
N TRP A 27 -6.27 12.93 2.37
CA TRP A 27 -5.58 12.19 1.31
C TRP A 27 -4.81 13.14 0.37
N GLN A 28 -5.46 14.19 -0.12
CA GLN A 28 -4.82 15.18 -1.00
C GLN A 28 -3.62 15.85 -0.33
N ASN A 29 -3.76 16.29 0.92
CA ASN A 29 -2.67 16.89 1.68
C ASN A 29 -1.51 15.92 1.92
N TYR A 30 -1.81 14.63 2.13
CA TYR A 30 -0.79 13.59 2.25
C TYR A 30 -0.02 13.40 0.95
N LEU A 31 -0.71 13.34 -0.19
CA LEU A 31 -0.08 13.24 -1.51
C LEU A 31 0.84 14.44 -1.80
N ILE A 32 0.41 15.67 -1.50
CA ILE A 32 1.25 16.87 -1.69
C ILE A 32 2.52 16.80 -0.83
N LYS A 33 2.42 16.31 0.40
CA LYS A 33 3.61 16.10 1.25
C LYS A 33 4.54 15.03 0.69
N LEU A 34 3.98 13.96 0.14
CA LEU A 34 4.75 12.90 -0.51
C LEU A 34 5.53 13.41 -1.72
N THR A 35 4.95 14.26 -2.57
CA THR A 35 5.65 14.80 -3.75
C THR A 35 6.79 15.76 -3.39
N GLN A 36 6.79 16.31 -2.18
CA GLN A 36 7.87 17.15 -1.66
C GLN A 36 9.01 16.34 -1.03
N GLN A 37 8.85 15.04 -0.81
CA GLN A 37 9.91 14.19 -0.28
C GLN A 37 10.95 13.87 -1.36
N PRO A 38 12.25 13.75 -0.99
CA PRO A 38 13.25 13.31 -1.94
C PRO A 38 12.97 11.88 -2.40
N THR A 39 13.24 11.59 -3.67
CA THR A 39 12.99 10.28 -4.31
C THR A 39 13.66 9.12 -3.55
N SER A 40 14.80 9.37 -2.91
CA SER A 40 15.50 8.38 -2.08
C SER A 40 14.66 7.92 -0.87
N SER A 41 13.98 8.84 -0.20
CA SER A 41 13.10 8.51 0.93
C SER A 41 11.89 7.69 0.49
N ILE A 42 11.23 8.09 -0.60
CA ILE A 42 10.10 7.34 -1.18
C ILE A 42 10.52 5.92 -1.55
N ARG A 43 11.70 5.78 -2.17
CA ARG A 43 12.27 4.48 -2.53
C ARG A 43 12.53 3.62 -1.30
N ASN A 44 13.09 4.17 -0.23
CA ASN A 44 13.38 3.42 0.99
C ASN A 44 12.11 2.97 1.71
N ILE A 45 11.05 3.80 1.71
CA ILE A 45 9.73 3.42 2.23
C ILE A 45 9.17 2.25 1.41
N GLY A 46 9.21 2.35 0.08
CA GLY A 46 8.78 1.26 -0.81
C GLY A 46 9.57 -0.03 -0.60
N MET A 47 10.89 0.04 -0.47
CA MET A 47 11.73 -1.13 -0.18
C MET A 47 11.37 -1.77 1.17
N SER A 48 11.12 -0.96 2.20
CA SER A 48 10.75 -1.46 3.53
C SER A 48 9.40 -2.18 3.48
N LEU A 49 8.40 -1.60 2.80
CA LEU A 49 7.09 -2.22 2.59
C LEU A 49 7.20 -3.56 1.84
N LEU A 50 7.99 -3.61 0.76
CA LEU A 50 8.25 -4.85 0.03
C LEU A 50 8.92 -5.90 0.92
N PHE A 51 9.93 -5.50 1.69
CA PHE A 51 10.65 -6.40 2.58
C PHE A 51 9.73 -7.03 3.63
N PHE A 52 8.93 -6.21 4.34
CA PHE A 52 7.96 -6.73 5.30
C PHE A 52 6.88 -7.59 4.64
N GLY A 53 6.38 -7.19 3.45
CA GLY A 53 5.40 -7.97 2.70
C GLY A 53 5.90 -9.36 2.34
N VAL A 54 7.16 -9.47 1.87
CA VAL A 54 7.80 -10.76 1.57
C VAL A 54 7.96 -11.61 2.83
N ILE A 55 8.38 -11.01 3.94
CA ILE A 55 8.52 -11.73 5.23
C ILE A 55 7.17 -12.29 5.68
N ILE A 56 6.12 -11.47 5.68
CA ILE A 56 4.78 -11.90 6.09
C ILE A 56 4.27 -13.01 5.17
N LEU A 57 4.43 -12.84 3.85
CA LEU A 57 4.04 -13.86 2.88
C LEU A 57 4.78 -15.17 3.11
N TRP A 58 6.10 -15.12 3.37
CA TRP A 58 6.91 -16.30 3.66
C TRP A 58 6.48 -17.00 4.95
N LEU A 59 6.12 -16.24 6.00
CA LEU A 59 5.63 -16.80 7.26
C LEU A 59 4.26 -17.45 7.14
N VAL A 60 3.36 -16.88 6.33
CA VAL A 60 1.99 -17.40 6.14
C VAL A 60 1.95 -18.57 5.13
N SER A 61 2.88 -18.59 4.16
CA SER A 61 2.94 -19.62 3.12
C SER A 61 3.76 -20.86 3.52
N LYS A 62 4.25 -20.90 4.76
CA LYS A 62 5.00 -22.00 5.34
C LYS A 62 4.13 -22.76 6.33
#